data_AF-A0A329MAD3-F1
#
_entry.id   AF-A0A329MAD3-F1
#
_cell.length_a   1.000
_cell.length_b   1.000
_cell.length_c   1.000
_cell.angle_alpha   90.00
_cell.angle_beta   90.00
_cell.angle_gamma   90.00
#
_symmetry.space_group_name_H-M   'P 1'
#
loop_
_entity.id
_entity.type
_entity.pdbx_description
1 polymer ?
#
loop_
_entity_poly.entity_id
_entity_poly.type
_entity_poly.pdbx_seq_one_letter_code
_entity_poly.pdbx_strand_id
1 'polypeptide(L)'
;MRWFVRRLTVVIGCAFIGMATAVILTPGIGWADCDRNMSWNRVTMECKPPPAMPDWYATPPAYAPPFAAQDVPPPPPPRPWWSPNEPMWNAGFHQWGTYFDGTWVPY
;
A
#
# COMPACT_ATOMS: atom_id res chain seq x y z
N MET A 1 -51.16 24.57 -33.43
CA MET A 1 -49.85 23.87 -33.31
C MET A 1 -48.83 24.60 -32.43
N ARG A 2 -48.62 25.93 -32.56
CA ARG A 2 -47.63 26.69 -31.76
C ARG A 2 -47.68 26.49 -30.23
N TRP A 3 -48.88 26.44 -29.65
CA TRP A 3 -49.06 26.23 -28.20
C TRP A 3 -48.59 24.84 -27.73
N PHE A 4 -48.87 23.81 -28.53
CA PHE A 4 -48.46 22.44 -28.26
C PHE A 4 -46.94 22.29 -28.35
N VAL A 5 -46.33 22.86 -29.39
CA VAL A 5 -44.87 22.88 -29.57
C VAL A 5 -44.17 23.63 -28.44
N ARG A 6 -44.76 24.75 -27.97
CA ARG A 6 -44.23 25.53 -26.84
C ARG A 6 -44.30 24.76 -25.52
N ARG A 7 -45.37 24.01 -25.26
CA ARG A 7 -45.43 23.16 -24.06
C ARG A 7 -44.45 22.00 -24.14
N LEU A 8 -44.34 21.36 -25.30
CA LEU A 8 -43.44 20.24 -25.51
C LEU A 8 -41.97 20.65 -25.30
N THR A 9 -41.58 21.81 -25.82
CA THR A 9 -40.22 22.36 -25.63
C THR A 9 -39.90 22.70 -24.18
N VAL A 10 -40.86 23.22 -23.41
CA VAL A 10 -40.68 23.47 -21.97
C VAL A 10 -40.51 22.16 -21.21
N VAL A 11 -41.32 21.14 -21.50
CA VAL A 11 -41.22 19.82 -20.85
C VAL A 11 -39.87 19.18 -21.13
N ILE A 12 -39.42 19.22 -22.38
CA ILE A 12 -38.10 18.72 -22.78
C ILE A 12 -36.99 19.49 -22.07
N GLY A 13 -37.06 20.81 -22.02
CA GLY A 13 -36.09 21.65 -21.32
C GLY A 13 -35.98 21.29 -19.83
N CYS A 14 -37.12 21.14 -19.14
CA CYS A 14 -37.14 20.73 -17.74
C CYS A 14 -36.55 19.32 -17.54
N ALA A 15 -36.83 18.38 -18.44
CA ALA A 15 -36.28 17.03 -18.36
C ALA A 15 -34.75 17.02 -18.51
N PHE A 16 -34.21 17.77 -19.47
CA PHE A 16 -32.76 17.89 -19.66
C PHE A 16 -32.06 18.56 -18.48
N ILE A 17 -32.65 19.63 -17.92
CA ILE A 17 -32.13 20.28 -16.72
C ILE A 17 -32.11 19.28 -15.55
N GLY A 18 -33.19 18.52 -15.35
CA GLY A 18 -33.27 17.47 -14.33
C GLY A 18 -32.18 16.42 -14.48
N MET A 19 -31.98 15.88 -15.69
CA MET A 19 -30.92 14.90 -15.96
C MET A 19 -29.52 15.48 -15.72
N ALA A 20 -29.25 16.71 -16.18
CA ALA A 20 -27.96 17.36 -15.95
C ALA A 20 -27.69 17.58 -14.46
N THR A 21 -28.70 18.01 -13.69
CA THR A 21 -28.55 18.16 -12.23
C THR A 21 -28.30 16.83 -11.53
N ALA A 22 -28.95 15.74 -11.97
CA ALA A 22 -28.72 14.43 -11.40
C ALA A 22 -27.26 13.98 -11.60
N VAL A 23 -26.72 14.11 -12.82
CA VAL A 23 -25.32 13.74 -13.12
C VAL A 23 -24.30 14.58 -12.34
N ILE A 24 -24.56 15.88 -12.15
CA ILE A 24 -23.64 16.77 -11.43
C ILE A 24 -23.69 16.51 -9.93
N LEU A 25 -24.87 16.20 -9.38
CA LEU A 25 -25.09 16.06 -7.95
C LEU A 25 -24.94 14.63 -7.43
N THR A 26 -24.99 13.61 -8.29
CA THR A 26 -24.56 12.27 -7.88
C THR A 26 -23.04 12.29 -7.75
N PRO A 27 -22.47 12.22 -6.53
CA PRO A 27 -21.04 12.04 -6.41
C PRO A 27 -20.71 10.73 -7.10
N GLY A 28 -19.91 10.79 -8.17
CA GLY A 28 -19.21 9.61 -8.63
C GLY A 28 -18.34 9.18 -7.46
N ILE A 29 -18.79 8.12 -6.76
CA ILE A 29 -18.26 7.53 -5.53
C ILE A 29 -17.06 8.33 -5.03
N GLY A 30 -17.27 9.32 -4.17
CA GLY A 30 -16.15 10.14 -3.73
C GLY A 30 -15.17 9.30 -2.91
N TRP A 31 -13.97 9.82 -2.65
CA TRP A 31 -13.09 9.25 -1.61
C TRP A 31 -13.81 9.11 -0.25
N ALA A 32 -14.84 9.94 -0.01
CA ALA A 32 -15.67 9.94 1.18
C ALA A 32 -16.73 8.81 1.22
N ASP A 33 -17.04 8.18 0.07
CA ASP A 33 -18.01 7.09 -0.04
C ASP A 33 -17.35 5.70 -0.02
N CYS A 34 -16.01 5.63 -0.04
CA CYS A 34 -15.31 4.36 0.11
C CYS A 34 -15.49 3.82 1.53
N ASP A 35 -15.74 2.51 1.63
CA ASP A 35 -15.73 1.79 2.90
C ASP A 35 -14.34 1.93 3.57
N ARG A 36 -14.27 1.78 4.90
CA ARG A 36 -13.04 1.94 5.71
C ARG A 36 -11.87 1.08 5.26
N ASN A 37 -12.15 -0.06 4.62
CA ASN A 37 -11.12 -0.98 4.11
C ASN A 37 -10.92 -0.88 2.59
N MET A 38 -11.31 0.24 1.97
CA MET A 38 -11.14 0.48 0.55
C MET A 38 -10.39 1.78 0.31
N SER A 39 -9.70 1.83 -0.83
CA SER A 39 -8.96 2.99 -1.29
C SER A 39 -9.57 3.50 -2.60
N TRP A 40 -9.67 4.83 -2.71
CA TRP A 40 -10.19 5.50 -3.90
C TRP A 40 -9.12 5.65 -4.97
N ASN A 41 -9.35 5.06 -6.15
CA ASN A 41 -8.52 5.29 -7.31
C ASN A 41 -9.08 6.45 -8.16
N ARG A 42 -8.40 7.60 -8.13
CA ARG A 42 -8.80 8.80 -8.89
C ARG A 42 -8.75 8.62 -10.41
N VAL A 43 -8.00 7.66 -10.93
CA VAL A 43 -7.87 7.41 -12.38
C VAL A 43 -9.04 6.59 -12.89
N THR A 44 -9.43 5.53 -12.18
CA THR A 44 -10.53 4.65 -12.59
C THR A 44 -11.88 5.06 -12.00
N MET A 45 -11.89 5.99 -11.05
CA MET A 45 -13.08 6.40 -10.30
C MET A 45 -13.76 5.19 -9.62
N GLU A 46 -12.95 4.32 -9.00
CA GLU A 46 -13.42 3.12 -8.30
C GLU A 46 -12.84 3.05 -6.88
N CYS A 47 -13.65 2.60 -5.91
CA CYS A 47 -13.16 2.13 -4.62
C CYS A 47 -12.78 0.66 -4.73
N LYS A 48 -11.55 0.31 -4.36
CA LYS A 48 -11.10 -1.09 -4.30
C LYS A 48 -10.45 -1.39 -2.96
N PRO A 49 -10.59 -2.62 -2.44
CA PRO A 49 -9.78 -3.05 -1.31
C PRO A 49 -8.29 -2.96 -1.69
N PRO A 50 -7.39 -2.70 -0.73
CA PRO A 50 -5.96 -2.84 -0.95
C PRO A 50 -5.65 -4.23 -1.52
N PRO A 51 -4.70 -4.33 -2.46
CA PRO A 51 -4.25 -5.64 -2.93
C PRO A 51 -3.73 -6.46 -1.75
N ALA A 52 -3.91 -7.78 -1.83
CA ALA A 52 -3.27 -8.68 -0.89
C ALA A 52 -1.75 -8.47 -0.90
N MET A 53 -1.11 -8.72 0.25
CA MET A 53 0.35 -8.75 0.28
C MET A 53 0.84 -9.80 -0.74
N PRO A 54 1.87 -9.49 -1.53
CA PRO A 54 2.42 -10.43 -2.49
C PRO A 54 2.96 -11.68 -1.79
N ASP A 55 2.90 -12.84 -2.44
CA ASP A 55 3.41 -14.10 -1.89
C ASP A 55 4.92 -14.08 -1.59
N TRP A 56 5.66 -13.22 -2.30
CA TRP A 56 7.11 -13.02 -2.07
C TRP A 56 7.40 -12.12 -0.87
N TYR A 57 6.42 -11.40 -0.33
CA TYR A 57 6.62 -10.48 0.78
C TYR A 57 6.63 -11.24 2.11
N ALA A 58 7.82 -11.38 2.70
CA ALA A 58 7.96 -11.84 4.07
C ALA A 58 7.74 -10.68 5.05
N THR A 59 6.89 -10.90 6.06
CA THR A 59 6.73 -9.92 7.14
C THR A 59 8.02 -9.83 7.97
N PRO A 60 8.47 -8.61 8.35
CA PRO A 60 9.61 -8.46 9.22
C PRO A 60 9.39 -9.20 10.55
N PRO A 61 10.46 -9.74 11.15
CA PRO A 61 10.34 -10.40 12.45
C PRO A 61 9.95 -9.39 13.53
N ALA A 62 9.24 -9.84 14.57
CA ALA A 62 8.62 -8.95 15.57
C ALA A 62 9.60 -8.07 16.36
N TYR A 63 10.88 -8.46 16.45
CA TYR A 63 11.92 -7.67 17.11
C TYR A 63 12.46 -6.54 16.22
N ALA A 64 12.22 -6.62 14.89
CA ALA A 64 12.71 -5.63 13.96
C ALA A 64 11.84 -4.36 14.03
N PRO A 65 12.45 -3.17 14.11
CA PRO A 65 11.70 -1.93 13.99
C PRO A 65 11.07 -1.82 12.59
N PRO A 66 9.95 -1.09 12.43
CA PRO A 66 9.19 -1.03 11.18
C PRO A 66 9.95 -0.39 10.00
N PHE A 67 11.07 0.28 10.28
CA PHE A 67 11.95 0.90 9.28
C PHE A 67 13.19 0.04 8.94
N ALA A 68 13.33 -1.14 9.53
CA ALA A 68 14.44 -2.03 9.23
C ALA A 68 14.34 -2.56 7.79
N ALA A 69 15.49 -2.85 7.18
CA ALA A 69 15.55 -3.53 5.89
C ALA A 69 14.85 -4.91 5.96
N GLN A 70 14.50 -5.51 4.82
CA GLN A 70 13.88 -6.84 4.84
C GLN A 70 14.82 -7.94 5.37
N ASP A 71 16.10 -7.84 5.06
CA ASP A 71 17.13 -8.78 5.53
C ASP A 71 17.66 -8.37 6.92
N VAL A 72 16.76 -8.26 7.90
CA VAL A 72 17.16 -8.03 9.28
C VAL A 72 17.88 -9.28 9.80
N PRO A 73 19.10 -9.14 10.34
CA PRO A 73 19.78 -10.27 10.93
C PRO A 73 19.03 -10.77 12.17
N PRO A 74 18.97 -12.10 12.41
CA PRO A 74 18.48 -12.66 13.66
C PRO A 74 19.27 -12.08 14.84
N PRO A 75 18.76 -12.04 16.08
CA PRO A 75 19.48 -11.46 17.21
C PRO A 75 20.93 -11.97 17.33
N PRO A 76 21.89 -11.10 17.67
CA PRO A 76 23.29 -11.48 17.75
C PRO A 76 23.51 -12.56 18.83
N PRO A 77 24.31 -13.60 18.54
CA PRO A 77 24.68 -14.59 19.54
C PRO A 77 25.62 -13.98 20.59
N PRO A 78 25.81 -14.61 21.77
CA PRO A 78 26.84 -14.20 22.71
C PRO A 78 28.23 -14.28 22.08
N ARG A 79 29.11 -13.32 22.38
CA ARG A 79 30.50 -13.35 21.91
C ARG A 79 31.22 -14.59 22.49
N PRO A 80 31.82 -15.46 21.65
CA PRO A 80 32.62 -16.57 22.13
C PRO A 80 33.83 -16.10 22.95
N TRP A 81 34.21 -16.87 23.98
CA TRP A 81 35.31 -16.49 24.89
C TRP A 81 36.67 -16.31 24.19
N TRP A 82 36.91 -17.09 23.14
CA TRP A 82 38.16 -17.10 22.38
C TRP A 82 38.24 -15.93 21.39
N SER A 83 37.10 -15.34 21.02
CA SER A 83 37.07 -14.29 20.02
C SER A 83 37.21 -12.91 20.67
N PRO A 84 38.17 -12.07 20.26
CA PRO A 84 38.27 -10.69 20.72
C PRO A 84 37.18 -9.78 20.13
N ASN A 85 36.50 -10.19 19.06
CA ASN A 85 35.60 -9.35 18.28
C ASN A 85 34.12 -9.64 18.59
N GLU A 86 33.29 -8.60 18.59
CA GLU A 86 31.84 -8.76 18.66
C GLU A 86 31.28 -9.47 17.41
N PRO A 87 30.19 -10.25 17.56
CA PRO A 87 29.48 -10.83 16.43
C PRO A 87 29.04 -9.75 15.45
N MET A 88 29.38 -9.95 14.19
CA MET A 88 28.85 -9.16 13.08
C MET A 88 28.02 -10.06 12.16
N TRP A 89 26.99 -9.48 11.56
CA TRP A 89 26.18 -10.16 10.56
C TRP A 89 26.84 -10.04 9.19
N ASN A 90 27.04 -11.16 8.51
CA ASN A 90 27.45 -11.17 7.12
C ASN A 90 26.25 -11.41 6.21
N ALA A 91 25.90 -10.42 5.38
CA ALA A 91 24.77 -10.52 4.45
C ALA A 91 25.01 -11.50 3.29
N GLY A 92 26.26 -11.71 2.86
CA GLY A 92 26.56 -12.65 1.77
C GLY A 92 26.38 -14.10 2.17
N PHE A 93 26.74 -14.44 3.42
CA PHE A 93 26.61 -15.79 3.96
C PHE A 93 25.36 -15.99 4.84
N HIS A 94 24.63 -14.93 5.15
CA HIS A 94 23.49 -14.93 6.09
C HIS A 94 23.81 -15.61 7.43
N GLN A 95 24.97 -15.29 8.01
CA GLN A 95 25.42 -15.88 9.27
C GLN A 95 26.13 -14.86 10.16
N TRP A 96 26.09 -15.11 11.47
CA TRP A 96 26.88 -14.39 12.46
C TRP A 96 28.32 -14.89 12.46
N GLY A 97 29.26 -14.00 12.77
CA GLY A 97 30.68 -14.34 12.80
C GLY A 97 31.55 -13.11 12.98
N THR A 98 32.81 -13.21 12.56
CA THR A 98 33.75 -12.08 12.53
C THR A 98 34.85 -12.30 11.50
N TYR A 99 35.63 -11.26 11.22
CA TYR A 99 36.83 -11.35 10.39
C TYR A 99 38.10 -11.42 11.23
N PHE A 100 38.97 -12.38 10.90
CA PHE A 100 40.34 -12.48 11.40
C PHE A 100 41.29 -12.36 10.22
N ASP A 101 42.07 -11.28 10.17
CA ASP A 101 43.04 -11.03 9.09
C ASP A 101 42.43 -11.19 7.68
N GLY A 102 41.18 -10.75 7.51
CA GLY A 102 40.42 -10.85 6.25
C GLY A 102 39.70 -12.19 6.02
N THR A 103 39.86 -13.18 6.90
CA THR A 103 39.18 -14.47 6.83
C THR A 103 37.89 -14.44 7.65
N TRP A 104 36.78 -14.86 7.05
CA TRP A 104 35.50 -14.99 7.74
C TRP A 104 35.48 -16.23 8.64
N VAL A 105 35.13 -16.05 9.92
CA VAL A 105 34.92 -17.14 10.87
C VAL A 105 33.49 -17.05 11.41
N PRO A 106 32.62 -18.04 11.16
CA PRO A 106 31.26 -18.04 11.67
C PRO A 106 31.25 -18.26 13.19
N TYR A 107 30.23 -17.72 13.84
CA TYR A 107 29.94 -17.94 15.27
C TYR A 107 28.79 -18.91 15.47
#